data_AF-A0A1L9SKB3-F1
#
_entry.id   AF-A0A1L9SKB3-F1
#
_cell.length_a   1.000
_cell.length_b   1.000
_cell.length_c   1.000
_cell.angle_alpha   90.00
_cell.angle_beta   90.00
_cell.angle_gamma   90.00
#
_symmetry.space_group_name_H-M   'P 1'
#
loop_
_entity.id
_entity.type
_entity.pdbx_description
1 polymer ?
#
loop_
_entity_poly.entity_id
_entity_poly.type
_entity_poly.pdbx_seq_one_letter_code
_entity_poly.pdbx_strand_id
1 'polypeptide(L)'
;MPPDYLHFTKALGHVGLSQLPLQVLMAPASYIDTARPIAPSAVSVLTGLPQSTLTPYHRLVGRLVMAPLLVGHAVLYAFFFLQTPHPAFGTLLSKRIRDLDVQLGLAAAVATILVLLVARPTSQTRGFSFGGATVKTRRQVFYLVHVSLVMVLEAAAYFHVSHAQLFVLESFAASAINMVLMGVNRLG
;
A
#
# COMPACT_ATOMS: atom_id res chain seq x y z
N MET A 1 9.57 -9.36 27.81
CA MET A 1 8.71 -8.25 27.36
C MET A 1 7.30 -8.46 27.89
N PRO A 2 6.55 -7.39 28.21
CA PRO A 2 5.16 -7.49 28.64
C PRO A 2 4.25 -8.07 27.54
N PRO A 3 3.19 -8.82 27.88
CA PRO A 3 2.20 -9.33 26.91
C PRO A 3 1.63 -8.25 25.99
N ASP A 4 1.42 -7.06 26.53
CA ASP A 4 0.83 -5.91 25.82
C ASP A 4 1.65 -5.46 24.60
N TYR A 5 2.97 -5.70 24.60
CA TYR A 5 3.83 -5.34 23.48
C TYR A 5 3.44 -6.07 22.19
N LEU A 6 3.19 -7.38 22.28
CA LEU A 6 2.81 -8.19 21.12
C LEU A 6 1.37 -7.91 20.69
N HIS A 7 0.47 -7.65 21.64
CA HIS A 7 -0.90 -7.22 21.33
C HIS A 7 -0.91 -5.88 20.58
N PHE A 8 -0.15 -4.91 21.07
CA PHE A 8 0.02 -3.62 20.41
C PHE A 8 0.60 -3.78 19.00
N THR A 9 1.68 -4.55 18.86
CA THR A 9 2.31 -4.78 17.56
C THR A 9 1.35 -5.41 16.55
N LYS A 10 0.54 -6.40 16.97
CA LYS A 10 -0.51 -7.01 16.13
C LYS A 10 -1.59 -5.99 15.75
N ALA A 11 -2.03 -5.16 16.69
CA ALA A 11 -3.02 -4.13 16.44
C ALA A 11 -2.57 -3.13 15.36
N LEU A 12 -1.29 -2.74 15.34
CA LEU A 12 -0.78 -1.85 14.27
C LEU A 12 -0.93 -2.48 12.89
N GLY A 13 -0.57 -3.75 12.72
CA GLY A 13 -0.72 -4.47 11.45
C GLY A 13 -2.18 -4.57 11.03
N HIS A 14 -3.07 -4.89 11.98
CA HIS A 14 -4.50 -5.03 11.71
C HIS A 14 -5.15 -3.69 11.31
N VAL A 15 -4.91 -2.63 12.08
CA VAL A 15 -5.43 -1.28 11.77
C VAL A 15 -4.82 -0.74 10.49
N GLY A 16 -3.53 -0.97 10.25
CA GLY A 16 -2.86 -0.53 9.03
C GLY A 16 -3.44 -1.17 7.77
N LEU A 17 -3.67 -2.49 7.79
CA LEU A 17 -4.24 -3.22 6.66
C LEU A 17 -5.74 -2.95 6.46
N SER A 18 -6.50 -2.68 7.53
CA SER A 18 -7.93 -2.34 7.39
C SER A 18 -8.19 -1.03 6.65
N GLN A 19 -7.16 -0.22 6.42
CA GLN A 19 -7.27 0.98 5.59
C GLN A 19 -7.18 0.69 4.08
N LEU A 20 -6.71 -0.49 3.66
CA LEU A 20 -6.52 -0.83 2.24
C LEU A 20 -7.77 -0.61 1.39
N PRO A 21 -8.99 -1.05 1.79
CA PRO A 21 -10.17 -0.90 0.96
C PRO A 21 -10.50 0.57 0.68
N LEU A 22 -10.50 1.40 1.73
CA LEU A 22 -10.75 2.84 1.60
C LEU A 22 -9.64 3.52 0.80
N GLN A 23 -8.39 3.13 1.00
CA GLN A 23 -7.25 3.64 0.25
C GLN A 23 -7.41 3.40 -1.25
N VAL A 24 -7.90 2.21 -1.64
CA VAL A 24 -8.22 1.88 -3.04
C VAL A 24 -9.46 2.63 -3.53
N LEU A 25 -10.53 2.74 -2.75
CA LEU A 25 -11.74 3.47 -3.14
C LEU A 25 -11.50 4.97 -3.41
N MET A 26 -10.48 5.58 -2.79
CA MET A 26 -10.09 6.97 -3.06
C MET A 26 -9.14 7.11 -4.27
N ALA A 27 -8.55 6.02 -4.75
CA ALA A 27 -7.61 6.04 -5.86
C ALA A 27 -8.34 6.39 -7.18
N PRO A 28 -7.73 7.15 -8.10
CA PRO A 28 -8.33 7.41 -9.40
C PRO A 28 -8.66 6.10 -10.10
N ALA A 29 -9.88 5.97 -10.63
CA ALA A 29 -10.34 4.73 -11.24
C ALA A 29 -9.46 4.28 -12.44
N SER A 30 -8.81 5.24 -13.10
CA SER A 30 -8.06 5.10 -14.36
C SER A 30 -6.55 5.05 -14.16
N TYR A 31 -6.07 4.35 -13.14
CA TYR A 31 -4.62 4.15 -12.98
C TYR A 31 -3.99 3.41 -14.19
N ILE A 32 -4.79 2.65 -14.95
CA ILE A 32 -4.38 1.98 -16.21
C ILE A 32 -4.59 2.88 -17.44
N ASP A 33 -5.68 3.64 -17.48
CA ASP A 33 -5.95 4.56 -18.59
C ASP A 33 -5.26 5.91 -18.40
N THR A 34 -4.02 5.95 -18.88
CA THR A 34 -3.14 7.12 -18.83
C THR A 34 -3.67 8.33 -19.62
N ALA A 35 -4.73 8.17 -20.44
CA ALA A 35 -5.39 9.28 -21.12
C ALA A 35 -6.30 10.09 -20.17
N ARG A 36 -6.75 9.50 -19.05
CA ARG A 36 -7.66 10.16 -18.10
C ARG A 36 -7.17 10.05 -16.66
N PRO A 37 -6.00 10.60 -16.29
CA PRO A 37 -5.35 10.31 -15.00
C PRO A 37 -6.04 10.90 -13.75
N ILE A 38 -7.23 11.50 -13.90
CA ILE A 38 -8.06 12.10 -12.85
C ILE A 38 -9.50 11.56 -12.99
N ALA A 39 -9.68 10.33 -13.48
CA ALA A 39 -11.01 9.75 -13.55
C ALA A 39 -11.64 9.69 -12.14
N PRO A 40 -12.92 10.03 -11.99
CA PRO A 40 -13.62 9.96 -10.72
C PRO A 40 -13.50 8.55 -10.12
N SER A 41 -13.08 8.49 -8.86
CA SER A 41 -13.18 7.28 -8.04
C SER A 41 -14.61 7.06 -7.53
N ALA A 42 -14.87 5.91 -6.93
CA ALA A 42 -16.13 5.63 -6.24
C ALA A 42 -16.45 6.69 -5.19
N VAL A 43 -15.47 7.09 -4.38
CA VAL A 43 -15.64 8.15 -3.39
C VAL A 43 -15.94 9.49 -4.07
N SER A 44 -15.31 9.78 -5.22
CA SER A 44 -15.59 11.01 -5.99
C SER A 44 -17.04 11.06 -6.43
N VAL A 45 -17.57 9.95 -6.96
CA VAL A 45 -18.96 9.85 -7.39
C VAL A 45 -19.91 9.97 -6.20
N LEU A 46 -19.67 9.23 -5.12
CA LEU A 46 -20.56 9.20 -3.95
C LEU A 46 -20.62 10.53 -3.19
N THR A 47 -19.50 11.26 -3.12
CA THR A 47 -19.41 12.52 -2.37
C THR A 47 -19.64 13.77 -3.23
N GLY A 48 -19.66 13.61 -4.56
CA GLY A 48 -19.65 14.73 -5.51
C GLY A 48 -18.34 15.54 -5.51
N LEU A 49 -17.33 15.14 -4.71
CA LEU A 49 -16.05 15.83 -4.66
C LEU A 49 -15.21 15.48 -5.88
N PRO A 50 -14.51 16.45 -6.50
CA PRO A 50 -13.65 16.16 -7.63
C PRO A 50 -12.45 15.31 -7.21
N GLN A 51 -12.00 14.42 -8.09
CA GLN A 51 -10.87 13.52 -7.82
C GLN A 51 -9.57 14.28 -7.48
N SER A 52 -9.41 15.52 -7.94
CA SER A 52 -8.31 16.41 -7.56
C SER A 52 -8.29 16.73 -6.06
N THR A 53 -9.45 16.79 -5.41
CA THR A 53 -9.59 16.97 -3.96
C THR A 53 -9.31 15.68 -3.20
N LEU A 54 -9.73 14.52 -3.72
CA LEU A 54 -9.55 13.23 -3.06
C LEU A 54 -8.12 12.66 -3.15
N THR A 55 -7.41 12.94 -4.24
CA THR A 55 -6.05 12.40 -4.44
C THR A 55 -5.07 12.83 -3.32
N PRO A 56 -5.10 14.09 -2.81
CA PRO A 56 -4.40 14.47 -1.57
C PRO A 56 -4.72 13.59 -0.36
N TYR A 57 -5.99 13.26 -0.12
CA TYR A 57 -6.38 12.42 1.03
C TYR A 57 -5.88 10.98 0.88
N HIS A 58 -5.95 10.38 -0.32
CA HIS A 58 -5.31 9.10 -0.60
C HIS A 58 -3.81 9.13 -0.25
N ARG A 59 -3.09 10.18 -0.63
CA ARG A 59 -1.66 10.31 -0.26
C ARG A 59 -1.46 10.46 1.25
N LEU A 60 -2.31 11.26 1.90
CA LEU A 60 -2.21 11.54 3.32
C LEU A 60 -2.44 10.28 4.16
N VAL A 61 -3.50 9.52 3.87
CA VAL A 61 -3.81 8.26 4.55
C VAL A 61 -2.71 7.24 4.33
N GLY A 62 -2.25 7.07 3.09
CA GLY A 62 -1.14 6.16 2.79
C GLY A 62 0.16 6.50 3.55
N ARG A 63 0.50 7.80 3.65
CA ARG A 63 1.74 8.26 4.27
C ARG A 63 1.69 8.38 5.79
N LEU A 64 0.59 8.87 6.35
CA LEU A 64 0.49 9.20 7.77
C LEU A 64 -0.21 8.13 8.60
N VAL A 65 -1.00 7.26 7.96
CA VAL A 65 -1.73 6.20 8.65
C VAL A 65 -1.14 4.86 8.28
N MET A 66 -1.22 4.45 7.02
CA MET A 66 -0.86 3.09 6.62
C MET A 66 0.63 2.80 6.81
N ALA A 67 1.51 3.63 6.25
CA ALA A 67 2.94 3.35 6.29
C ALA A 67 3.52 3.32 7.72
N PRO A 68 3.24 4.28 8.62
CA PRO A 68 3.72 4.22 9.99
C PRO A 68 3.21 2.99 10.74
N LEU A 69 1.95 2.59 10.53
CA LEU A 69 1.37 1.42 11.20
C LEU A 69 2.00 0.11 10.70
N LEU A 70 2.15 -0.08 9.39
CA LEU A 70 2.72 -1.31 8.82
C LEU A 70 4.23 -1.42 9.07
N VAL A 71 4.98 -0.32 8.90
CA VAL A 71 6.42 -0.30 9.19
C VAL A 71 6.65 -0.42 10.70
N GLY A 72 5.85 0.27 11.53
CA GLY A 72 5.91 0.14 12.98
C GLY A 72 5.65 -1.29 13.44
N HIS A 73 4.63 -1.95 12.89
CA HIS A 73 4.38 -3.38 13.11
C HIS A 73 5.61 -4.25 12.81
N ALA A 74 6.22 -4.09 11.64
CA ALA A 74 7.39 -4.88 11.25
C ALA A 74 8.61 -4.59 12.14
N VAL A 75 8.88 -3.33 12.44
CA VAL A 75 10.00 -2.89 13.28
C VAL A 75 9.86 -3.41 14.71
N LEU A 76 8.68 -3.31 15.32
CA LEU A 76 8.45 -3.81 16.68
C LEU A 76 8.57 -5.33 16.76
N TYR A 77 8.05 -6.08 15.77
CA TYR A 77 8.31 -7.53 15.71
C TYR A 77 9.79 -7.85 15.56
N ALA A 78 10.52 -7.12 14.70
CA ALA A 78 11.95 -7.33 14.52
C ALA A 78 12.73 -7.07 15.82
N PHE A 79 12.39 -6.01 16.56
CA PHE A 79 12.98 -5.73 17.88
C PHE A 79 12.67 -6.84 18.89
N PHE A 80 11.42 -7.28 18.99
CA PHE A 80 11.05 -8.40 19.85
C PHE A 80 11.84 -9.67 19.50
N PHE A 81 11.95 -9.99 18.20
CA PHE A 81 12.70 -11.16 17.75
C PHE A 81 14.20 -11.05 18.04
N LEU A 82 14.78 -9.85 17.90
CA LEU A 82 16.20 -9.62 18.16
C LEU A 82 16.54 -9.77 19.65
N GLN A 83 15.65 -9.29 20.53
CA GLN A 83 15.83 -9.29 21.97
C GLN A 83 15.45 -10.61 22.65
N THR A 84 14.78 -11.52 21.94
CA THR A 84 14.36 -12.81 22.48
C THR A 84 15.41 -13.88 22.20
N PRO A 85 16.01 -14.52 23.22
CA PRO A 85 16.97 -15.61 23.02
C PRO A 85 16.32 -16.83 22.37
N HIS A 86 17.11 -17.59 21.60
CA HIS A 86 16.68 -18.87 21.03
C HIS A 86 17.75 -19.94 21.23
N PRO A 87 17.41 -21.14 21.75
CA PRO A 87 18.39 -22.15 22.17
C PRO A 87 19.34 -22.61 21.07
N ALA A 88 18.85 -22.73 19.82
CA ALA A 88 19.65 -23.20 18.69
C ALA A 88 20.21 -22.09 17.77
N PHE A 89 19.70 -20.85 17.87
CA PHE A 89 19.97 -19.79 16.87
C PHE A 89 20.52 -18.51 17.51
N GLY A 90 20.78 -18.50 18.82
CA GLY A 90 21.18 -17.30 19.57
C GLY A 90 19.99 -16.37 19.82
N THR A 91 19.37 -15.87 18.76
CA THR A 91 18.17 -15.01 18.82
C THR A 91 16.99 -15.61 18.07
N LEU A 92 15.78 -15.23 18.47
CA LEU A 92 14.55 -15.60 17.78
C LEU A 92 14.53 -14.99 16.37
N LEU A 93 15.10 -13.81 16.15
CA LEU A 93 15.22 -13.19 14.82
C LEU A 93 16.00 -14.08 13.87
N SER A 94 17.15 -14.59 14.31
CA SER A 94 17.97 -15.48 13.51
C SER A 94 17.17 -16.71 13.07
N LYS A 95 16.29 -17.26 13.91
CA LYS A 95 15.38 -18.34 13.50
C LYS A 95 14.30 -17.83 12.53
N ARG A 96 13.53 -16.83 12.97
CA ARG A 96 12.27 -16.40 12.34
C ARG A 96 12.46 -15.76 10.96
N ILE A 97 13.60 -15.14 10.67
CA ILE A 97 13.88 -14.57 9.34
C ILE A 97 13.84 -15.62 8.21
N ARG A 98 13.98 -16.91 8.56
CA ARG A 98 13.89 -18.04 7.63
C ARG A 98 12.46 -18.57 7.45
N ASP A 99 11.53 -18.16 8.30
CA ASP A 99 10.13 -18.56 8.20
C ASP A 99 9.43 -17.72 7.14
N LEU A 100 8.58 -18.37 6.33
CA LEU A 100 7.90 -17.74 5.20
C LEU A 100 7.01 -16.57 5.62
N ASP A 101 6.32 -16.69 6.76
CA ASP A 101 5.45 -15.62 7.27
C ASP A 101 6.25 -14.33 7.52
N VAL A 102 7.44 -14.41 8.12
CA VAL A 102 8.29 -13.24 8.36
C VAL A 102 8.85 -12.66 7.07
N GLN A 103 9.22 -13.51 6.10
CA GLN A 103 9.68 -13.03 4.79
C GLN A 103 8.59 -12.28 4.04
N LEU A 104 7.35 -12.78 4.07
CA LEU A 104 6.19 -12.10 3.51
C LEU A 104 5.91 -10.77 4.24
N GLY A 105 5.99 -10.75 5.57
CA GLY A 105 5.86 -9.53 6.37
C GLY A 105 6.91 -8.47 6.01
N LEU A 106 8.16 -8.89 5.80
CA LEU A 106 9.24 -8.01 5.35
C LEU A 106 9.03 -7.53 3.92
N ALA A 107 8.61 -8.40 3.01
CA ALA A 107 8.28 -8.02 1.63
C ALA A 107 7.17 -6.96 1.61
N ALA A 108 6.12 -7.12 2.42
CA ALA A 108 5.06 -6.14 2.59
C ALA A 108 5.59 -4.80 3.15
N ALA A 109 6.44 -4.84 4.18
CA ALA A 109 7.04 -3.63 4.75
C ALA A 109 7.92 -2.88 3.75
N VAL A 110 8.76 -3.60 2.99
CA VAL A 110 9.59 -3.02 1.93
C VAL A 110 8.72 -2.44 0.81
N ALA A 111 7.72 -3.17 0.34
CA ALA A 111 6.78 -2.67 -0.67
C ALA A 111 6.09 -1.38 -0.20
N THR A 112 5.64 -1.33 1.05
CA THR A 112 5.05 -0.13 1.67
C THR A 112 6.02 1.07 1.62
N ILE A 113 7.28 0.87 1.98
CA ILE A 113 8.31 1.92 1.92
C ILE A 113 8.53 2.37 0.47
N LEU A 114 8.67 1.43 -0.47
CA LEU A 114 8.89 1.74 -1.88
C LEU A 114 7.71 2.51 -2.49
N VAL A 115 6.46 2.15 -2.15
CA VAL A 115 5.25 2.87 -2.57
C VAL A 115 5.31 4.36 -2.20
N LEU A 116 5.87 4.69 -1.03
CA LEU A 116 6.05 6.09 -0.59
C LEU A 116 7.18 6.82 -1.31
N LEU A 117 8.26 6.11 -1.64
CA LEU A 117 9.44 6.67 -2.28
C LEU A 117 9.23 6.89 -3.78
N VAL A 118 8.28 6.19 -4.41
CA VAL A 118 7.93 6.39 -5.81
C VAL A 118 7.35 7.80 -5.98
N ALA A 119 8.20 8.72 -6.45
CA ALA A 119 7.81 10.10 -6.65
C ALA A 119 6.87 10.24 -7.85
N ARG A 120 5.74 10.92 -7.65
CA ARG A 120 4.88 11.32 -8.76
C ARG A 120 5.62 12.37 -9.59
N PRO A 121 5.73 12.22 -10.91
CA PRO A 121 6.30 13.28 -11.74
C PRO A 121 5.39 14.50 -11.66
N THR A 122 5.85 15.55 -10.98
CA THR A 122 5.24 16.88 -11.09
C THR A 122 5.82 17.54 -12.34
N SER A 123 5.11 18.52 -12.93
CA SER A 123 5.65 19.26 -14.08
C SER A 123 6.92 20.07 -13.75
N GLN A 124 7.38 20.04 -12.49
CA GLN A 124 8.45 20.86 -11.94
C GLN A 124 9.61 20.07 -11.30
N THR A 125 9.74 18.75 -11.50
CA THR A 125 10.95 18.05 -11.00
C THR A 125 12.14 18.20 -11.95
N ARG A 126 13.05 19.10 -11.59
CA ARG A 126 14.43 19.23 -12.09
C ARG A 126 15.38 18.10 -11.64
N GLY A 127 14.87 16.93 -11.23
CA GLY A 127 15.68 15.85 -10.64
C GLY A 127 15.37 14.49 -11.27
N PHE A 128 16.42 13.78 -11.69
CA PHE A 128 16.43 12.51 -12.43
C PHE A 128 15.55 12.51 -13.67
N SER A 129 15.94 13.36 -14.63
CA SER A 129 15.45 13.26 -16.00
C SER A 129 16.01 11.98 -16.64
N PHE A 130 15.21 10.92 -16.72
CA PHE A 130 15.35 9.97 -17.81
C PHE A 130 15.25 10.79 -19.10
N GLY A 131 16.37 10.87 -19.83
CA GLY A 131 16.54 11.74 -20.99
C GLY A 131 15.37 11.65 -21.96
N GLY A 132 14.83 12.80 -22.38
CA GLY A 132 13.81 12.90 -23.44
C GLY A 132 12.39 12.39 -23.13
N ALA A 133 12.13 11.74 -21.99
CA ALA A 133 10.80 11.17 -21.71
C ALA A 133 9.71 12.23 -21.46
N THR A 134 8.58 12.13 -22.18
CA THR A 134 7.43 13.03 -22.03
C THR A 134 6.78 12.93 -20.64
N VAL A 135 6.06 13.98 -20.21
CA VAL A 135 5.27 13.98 -18.96
C VAL A 135 4.26 12.82 -18.94
N LYS A 136 3.69 12.47 -20.10
CA LYS A 136 2.81 11.31 -20.25
C LYS A 136 3.55 10.04 -19.86
N THR A 137 4.68 9.73 -20.52
CA THR A 137 5.49 8.52 -20.25
C THR A 137 5.89 8.40 -18.79
N ARG A 138 6.38 9.49 -18.18
CA ARG A 138 6.76 9.50 -16.75
C ARG A 138 5.57 9.16 -15.85
N ARG A 139 4.38 9.65 -16.18
CA ARG A 139 3.13 9.33 -15.47
C ARG A 139 2.73 7.87 -15.64
N GLN A 140 2.89 7.28 -16.83
CA GLN A 140 2.59 5.85 -17.05
C GLN A 140 3.51 4.98 -16.21
N VAL A 141 4.83 5.26 -16.22
CA VAL A 141 5.82 4.54 -15.40
C VAL A 141 5.48 4.68 -13.92
N PHE A 142 5.12 5.87 -13.46
CA PHE A 142 4.69 6.08 -12.07
C PHE A 142 3.52 5.15 -11.70
N TYR A 143 2.44 5.12 -12.49
CA TYR A 143 1.29 4.29 -12.18
C TYR A 143 1.61 2.80 -12.27
N LEU A 144 2.37 2.37 -13.28
CA LEU A 144 2.78 0.97 -13.43
C LEU A 144 3.58 0.51 -12.21
N VAL A 145 4.60 1.27 -11.80
CA VAL A 145 5.44 0.92 -10.66
C VAL A 145 4.62 0.99 -9.36
N HIS A 146 3.85 2.05 -9.14
CA HIS A 146 3.06 2.22 -7.93
C HIS A 146 2.03 1.09 -7.74
N VAL A 147 1.26 0.78 -8.78
CA VAL A 147 0.26 -0.30 -8.74
C VAL A 147 0.93 -1.66 -8.61
N SER A 148 2.04 -1.90 -9.30
CA SER A 148 2.79 -3.16 -9.15
C SER A 148 3.27 -3.36 -7.72
N LEU A 149 3.77 -2.31 -7.06
CA LEU A 149 4.18 -2.37 -5.67
C LEU A 149 2.99 -2.58 -4.72
N VAL A 150 1.84 -1.99 -5.00
CA VAL A 150 0.59 -2.25 -4.25
C VAL A 150 0.18 -3.71 -4.40
N MET A 151 0.25 -4.28 -5.61
CA MET A 151 -0.03 -5.71 -5.83
C MET A 151 0.93 -6.62 -5.08
N VAL A 152 2.22 -6.28 -5.02
CA VAL A 152 3.21 -7.01 -4.21
C VAL A 152 2.89 -6.91 -2.73
N LEU A 153 2.52 -5.72 -2.23
CA LEU A 153 2.09 -5.50 -0.85
C LEU A 153 0.87 -6.37 -0.52
N GLU A 154 -0.17 -6.33 -1.35
CA GLU A 154 -1.41 -7.09 -1.12
C GLU A 154 -1.20 -8.60 -1.19
N ALA A 155 -0.42 -9.10 -2.15
CA ALA A 155 -0.07 -10.51 -2.24
C ALA A 155 0.72 -10.96 -1.01
N ALA A 156 1.73 -10.18 -0.61
CA ALA A 156 2.51 -10.47 0.59
C ALA A 156 1.63 -10.49 1.85
N ALA A 157 0.73 -9.51 2.00
CA ALA A 157 -0.21 -9.43 3.13
C ALA A 157 -1.18 -10.62 3.16
N TYR A 158 -1.73 -11.02 2.01
CA TYR A 158 -2.67 -12.13 1.90
C TYR A 158 -2.07 -13.47 2.37
N PHE A 159 -0.82 -13.73 1.99
CA PHE A 159 -0.13 -14.96 2.38
C PHE A 159 0.58 -14.86 3.75
N HIS A 160 0.78 -13.65 4.29
CA HIS A 160 1.42 -13.45 5.59
C HIS A 160 0.56 -13.96 6.76
N VAL A 161 -0.73 -13.66 6.78
CA VAL A 161 -1.65 -14.07 7.86
C VAL A 161 -3.11 -14.08 7.41
N SER A 162 -3.90 -15.05 7.89
CA SER A 162 -5.33 -15.20 7.53
C SER A 162 -6.18 -13.96 7.80
N HIS A 163 -5.92 -13.26 8.91
CA HIS A 163 -6.66 -12.05 9.29
C HIS A 163 -6.48 -10.89 8.31
N ALA A 164 -5.39 -10.87 7.52
CA ALA A 164 -5.15 -9.87 6.50
C ALA A 164 -5.93 -10.13 5.20
N GLN A 165 -6.32 -11.39 4.95
CA GLN A 165 -6.94 -11.82 3.70
C GLN A 165 -8.24 -11.09 3.43
N LEU A 166 -9.06 -10.87 4.45
CA LEU A 166 -10.34 -10.16 4.30
C LEU A 166 -10.12 -8.73 3.76
N PHE A 167 -9.19 -7.96 4.35
CA PHE A 167 -8.91 -6.60 3.91
C PHE A 167 -8.34 -6.53 2.48
N VAL A 168 -7.55 -7.55 2.08
CA VAL A 168 -7.05 -7.66 0.70
C VAL A 168 -8.19 -8.01 -0.27
N LEU A 169 -9.10 -8.90 0.11
CA LEU A 169 -10.27 -9.18 -0.73
C LEU A 169 -11.19 -7.96 -0.87
N GLU A 170 -11.38 -7.21 0.21
CA GLU A 170 -12.12 -5.94 0.19
C GLU A 170 -11.43 -4.88 -0.68
N SER A 171 -10.10 -4.83 -0.71
CA SER A 171 -9.37 -3.90 -1.59
C SER A 171 -9.48 -4.29 -3.07
N PHE A 172 -9.48 -5.59 -3.39
CA PHE A 172 -9.80 -6.06 -4.75
C PHE A 172 -11.24 -5.72 -5.14
N ALA A 173 -12.20 -5.90 -4.24
CA ALA A 173 -13.60 -5.52 -4.47
C ALA A 173 -13.72 -3.99 -4.71
N ALA A 174 -13.03 -3.18 -3.92
CA ALA A 174 -12.95 -1.72 -4.11
C ALA A 174 -12.37 -1.33 -5.48
N SER A 175 -11.33 -2.03 -5.93
CA SER A 175 -10.74 -1.83 -7.26
C SER A 175 -11.75 -2.16 -8.38
N ALA A 176 -12.49 -3.26 -8.24
CA ALA A 176 -13.55 -3.63 -9.17
C ALA A 176 -14.68 -2.57 -9.24
N ILE A 177 -15.13 -2.06 -8.10
CA ILE A 177 -16.13 -0.99 -8.02
C ILE A 177 -15.65 0.27 -8.78
N ASN A 178 -14.41 0.70 -8.55
CA ASN A 178 -13.82 1.82 -9.28
C ASN A 178 -13.82 1.59 -10.80
N MET A 179 -13.47 0.39 -11.25
CA MET A 179 -13.47 0.06 -12.68
C MET A 179 -14.88 0.07 -13.29
N VAL A 180 -15.87 -0.50 -12.60
CA VAL A 180 -17.26 -0.53 -13.08
C VAL A 180 -17.83 0.88 -13.20
N LEU A 181 -17.65 1.73 -12.18
CA LEU A 181 -18.14 3.12 -12.22
C LEU A 181 -17.51 3.94 -13.34
N MET A 182 -16.24 3.70 -13.65
CA MET A 182 -15.61 4.32 -14.82
C MET A 182 -16.23 3.82 -16.13
N GLY A 183 -16.49 2.51 -16.25
CA GLY A 183 -17.12 1.92 -17.43
C GLY A 183 -18.50 2.52 -17.71
N VAL A 184 -19.32 2.70 -16.67
CA VAL A 184 -20.64 3.34 -16.77
C VAL A 184 -20.52 4.78 -17.27
N ASN A 185 -19.57 5.57 -16.74
CA ASN A 185 -19.33 6.95 -17.17
C ASN A 185 -18.76 7.08 -18.61
N ARG A 186 -18.46 5.97 -19.30
CA ARG A 186 -18.06 5.99 -20.72
C ARG A 186 -19.22 5.76 -21.68
N LEU A 187 -20.35 5.23 -21.19
CA LEU A 187 -21.49 4.80 -22.01
C LEU A 187 -22.67 5.78 -22.00
N GLY A 188 -22.69 6.73 -21.06
CA GLY A 188 -23.61 7.86 -21.03
C GLY A 188 -22.95 9.13 -21.55
#